data_AF-A0A499VWW7-F1
#
_entry.id   AF-A0A499VWW7-F1
#
_cell.length_a   1.000
_cell.length_b   1.000
_cell.length_c   1.000
_cell.angle_alpha   90.00
_cell.angle_beta   90.00
_cell.angle_gamma   90.00
#
_symmetry.space_group_name_H-M   'P 1'
#
loop_
_entity.id
_entity.type
_entity.pdbx_description
1 polymer ?
#
loop_
_entity_poly.entity_id
_entity_poly.type
_entity_poly.pdbx_seq_one_letter_code
_entity_poly.pdbx_strand_id
1 'polypeptide(L)'
;KYRDLKNPPSIAAIRHGVEWACLEQCDCVVATSPQEAENLRQLLSAQGRIETVPCGINAAHFGSVSPEIARQKLNIDPEMPVILYVGRFDPRKGIETLVNACARLPAPWLLYLVGGSRSGGSDCQEQQRIRFLGKTLGLESRIIFTGRVSQT
;
A
#
# COMPACT_ATOMS: atom_id res chain seq x y z
N LYS A 1 12.18 -9.15 -5.04
CA LYS A 1 11.59 -8.72 -3.74
C LYS A 1 12.61 -8.44 -2.63
N TYR A 2 13.62 -9.29 -2.42
CA TYR A 2 14.55 -9.15 -1.29
C TYR A 2 15.91 -8.54 -1.65
N ARG A 3 16.09 -8.11 -2.90
CA ARG A 3 17.38 -7.65 -3.45
C ARG A 3 18.02 -6.54 -2.62
N ASP A 4 17.22 -5.58 -2.18
CA ASP A 4 17.72 -4.38 -1.48
C ASP A 4 17.71 -4.55 0.06
N LEU A 5 17.40 -5.74 0.56
CA LEU A 5 17.47 -6.02 2.00
C LEU A 5 18.89 -6.40 2.40
N LYS A 6 19.43 -5.70 3.39
CA LYS A 6 20.73 -6.04 4.00
C LYS A 6 20.74 -7.47 4.56
N ASN A 7 19.62 -7.89 5.16
CA ASN A 7 19.44 -9.21 5.75
C ASN A 7 18.16 -9.86 5.18
N PRO A 8 18.24 -10.58 4.05
CA PRO A 8 17.08 -11.26 3.50
C PRO A 8 16.61 -12.39 4.44
N PRO A 9 15.30 -12.66 4.53
CA PRO A 9 14.79 -13.76 5.35
C PRO A 9 15.24 -15.11 4.76
N SER A 10 15.33 -16.16 5.60
CA SER A 10 15.75 -17.51 5.18
C SER A 10 14.95 -18.07 4.01
N ILE A 11 13.67 -17.71 3.91
CA ILE A 11 12.79 -18.12 2.81
C ILE A 11 13.17 -17.52 1.44
N ALA A 12 14.03 -16.51 1.39
CA ALA A 12 14.31 -15.76 0.16
C ALA A 12 14.88 -16.64 -0.96
N ALA A 13 15.86 -17.50 -0.66
CA ALA A 13 16.47 -18.39 -1.64
C ALA A 13 15.49 -19.46 -2.15
N ILE A 14 14.75 -20.09 -1.23
CA ILE A 14 13.72 -21.08 -1.56
C ILE A 14 12.66 -20.45 -2.46
N ARG A 15 12.18 -19.26 -2.08
CA ARG A 15 11.16 -18.54 -2.86
C ARG A 15 11.66 -18.17 -4.25
N HIS A 16 12.91 -17.73 -4.37
CA HIS A 16 13.51 -17.44 -5.67
C HIS A 16 13.54 -18.68 -6.56
N GLY A 17 13.96 -19.83 -6.04
CA GLY A 17 13.97 -21.09 -6.79
C GLY A 17 12.58 -21.51 -7.25
N VAL A 18 11.56 -21.37 -6.38
CA VAL A 18 10.17 -21.66 -6.74
C VAL A 18 9.62 -20.68 -7.77
N GLU A 19 9.84 -19.37 -7.60
CA GLU A 19 9.41 -18.34 -8.56
C GLU A 19 10.06 -18.55 -9.94
N TRP A 20 11.35 -18.92 -9.97
CA TRP A 20 12.07 -19.28 -11.19
C TRP A 20 11.48 -20.51 -11.87
N ALA A 21 11.25 -21.59 -11.11
CA ALA A 21 10.68 -22.82 -11.65
C ALA A 21 9.26 -22.60 -12.21
N CYS A 22 8.41 -21.84 -11.50
CA CYS A 22 7.08 -21.46 -11.99
C CYS A 22 7.18 -20.68 -13.30
N LEU A 23 8.13 -19.74 -13.41
CA LEU A 23 8.29 -18.95 -14.62
C LEU A 23 8.66 -19.81 -15.84
N GLU A 24 9.56 -20.78 -15.69
CA GLU A 24 10.00 -21.61 -16.83
C GLU A 24 9.07 -22.78 -17.14
N GLN A 25 8.37 -23.32 -16.14
CA GLN A 25 7.67 -24.62 -16.27
C GLN A 25 6.16 -24.49 -16.37
N CYS A 26 5.56 -23.37 -15.98
CA CYS A 26 4.12 -23.15 -16.18
C CYS A 26 3.82 -22.81 -17.65
N ASP A 27 2.62 -23.16 -18.12
CA ASP A 27 2.17 -22.83 -19.48
C ASP A 27 2.16 -21.31 -19.75
N CYS A 28 1.85 -20.53 -18.70
CA CYS A 28 1.88 -19.08 -18.73
C CYS A 28 1.93 -18.50 -17.30
N VAL A 29 2.82 -17.53 -17.08
CA VAL A 29 2.78 -16.66 -15.89
C VAL A 29 2.07 -15.36 -16.24
N VAL A 30 1.16 -14.94 -15.38
CA VAL A 30 0.45 -13.66 -15.53
C VAL A 30 1.17 -12.59 -14.72
N ALA A 31 1.67 -11.56 -15.40
CA ALA A 31 2.15 -10.33 -14.77
C ALA A 31 1.03 -9.29 -14.72
N THR A 32 0.96 -8.52 -13.63
CA THR A 32 -0.07 -7.49 -13.42
C THR A 32 0.28 -6.14 -14.04
N SER A 33 1.52 -5.99 -14.53
CA SER A 33 1.99 -4.79 -15.22
C SER A 33 3.18 -5.10 -16.13
N PRO A 34 3.45 -4.26 -17.15
CA PRO A 34 4.65 -4.41 -17.99
C PRO A 34 5.94 -4.35 -17.18
N GLN A 35 5.96 -3.52 -16.13
CA GLN A 35 7.12 -3.40 -15.24
C GLN A 35 7.37 -4.70 -14.45
N GLU A 36 6.31 -5.39 -14.03
CA GLU A 36 6.45 -6.70 -13.39
C GLU A 36 6.97 -7.74 -14.36
N ALA A 37 6.46 -7.77 -15.60
CA ALA A 37 6.96 -8.68 -16.64
C ALA A 37 8.46 -8.46 -16.90
N GLU A 38 8.89 -7.21 -17.04
CA GLU A 38 10.30 -6.86 -17.22
C GLU A 38 11.15 -7.30 -16.02
N ASN A 39 10.66 -7.06 -14.80
CA ASN A 39 11.34 -7.52 -13.59
C ASN A 39 11.47 -9.06 -13.56
N LEU A 40 10.44 -9.82 -13.93
CA LEU A 40 10.53 -11.28 -13.98
C LEU A 40 11.59 -11.74 -14.99
N ARG A 41 11.69 -11.08 -16.16
CA ARG A 41 12.73 -11.36 -17.16
C ARG A 41 14.13 -11.06 -16.67
N GLN A 42 14.33 -9.87 -16.10
CA GLN A 42 15.65 -9.41 -15.66
C GLN A 42 16.12 -10.11 -14.39
N LEU A 43 15.20 -10.45 -13.48
CA LEU A 43 15.57 -10.92 -12.14
C LEU A 43 15.44 -12.43 -11.95
N LEU A 44 14.66 -13.14 -12.78
CA LEU A 44 14.44 -14.58 -12.65
C LEU A 44 14.92 -15.35 -13.88
N SER A 45 14.25 -15.22 -15.03
CA SER A 45 14.61 -15.97 -16.23
C SER A 45 14.18 -15.31 -17.54
N ALA A 46 15.01 -15.48 -18.57
CA ALA A 46 14.69 -15.14 -19.95
C ALA A 46 13.75 -16.17 -20.63
N GLN A 47 13.52 -17.34 -20.02
CA GLN A 47 12.70 -18.43 -20.56
C GLN A 47 11.28 -18.44 -19.97
N GLY A 48 10.39 -19.24 -20.55
CA GLY A 48 8.99 -19.35 -20.13
C GLY A 48 8.09 -18.25 -20.70
N ARG A 49 6.78 -18.46 -20.66
CA ARG A 49 5.79 -17.52 -21.22
C ARG A 49 5.26 -16.57 -20.14
N ILE A 50 5.26 -15.27 -20.44
CA ILE A 50 4.66 -14.23 -19.60
C ILE A 50 3.61 -13.48 -20.41
N GLU A 51 2.41 -13.35 -19.86
CA GLU A 51 1.35 -12.48 -20.40
C GLU A 51 1.04 -11.38 -19.38
N THR A 52 0.84 -10.15 -19.87
CA THR A 52 0.47 -9.04 -18.98
C THR A 52 -1.03 -8.87 -18.94
N VAL A 53 -1.64 -9.12 -17.79
CA VAL A 53 -3.06 -8.89 -17.52
C VAL A 53 -3.19 -7.97 -16.31
N PRO A 54 -3.53 -6.68 -16.49
CA PRO A 54 -3.66 -5.74 -15.39
C PRO A 54 -4.74 -6.13 -14.38
N CYS A 55 -4.53 -5.75 -13.10
CA CYS A 55 -5.57 -5.87 -12.08
C CYS A 55 -6.77 -4.98 -12.45
N GLY A 56 -7.98 -5.54 -12.39
CA GLY A 56 -9.23 -4.80 -12.54
C GLY A 56 -9.82 -4.34 -11.21
N ILE A 57 -10.75 -3.38 -11.27
CA ILE A 57 -11.62 -2.99 -10.16
C ILE A 57 -13.09 -3.14 -10.57
N ASN A 58 -13.97 -3.38 -9.60
CA ASN A 58 -15.40 -3.32 -9.83
C ASN A 58 -15.85 -1.84 -9.81
N ALA A 59 -16.03 -1.24 -10.99
CA ALA A 59 -16.43 0.16 -11.14
C ALA A 59 -17.83 0.45 -10.55
N ALA A 60 -18.74 -0.53 -10.57
CA ALA A 60 -20.07 -0.38 -9.96
C ALA A 60 -19.97 -0.28 -8.42
N HIS A 61 -18.95 -0.89 -7.82
CA HIS A 61 -18.68 -0.79 -6.40
C HIS A 61 -17.92 0.52 -6.06
N PHE A 62 -16.81 0.80 -6.75
CA PHE A 62 -15.88 1.91 -6.45
C PHE A 62 -16.26 3.29 -7.04
N GLY A 63 -17.54 3.52 -7.36
CA GLY A 63 -18.05 4.82 -7.82
C GLY A 63 -19.51 5.07 -7.39
N SER A 64 -20.00 4.28 -6.42
CA SER A 64 -21.42 4.20 -6.06
C SER A 64 -21.91 5.34 -5.16
N VAL A 65 -21.02 6.16 -4.61
CA VAL A 65 -21.36 7.23 -3.66
C VAL A 65 -20.72 8.53 -4.12
N SER A 66 -21.51 9.61 -4.17
CA SER A 66 -20.98 10.93 -4.51
C SER A 66 -20.06 11.46 -3.40
N PRO A 67 -19.05 12.28 -3.73
CA PRO A 67 -18.16 12.88 -2.72
C PRO A 67 -18.91 13.63 -1.62
N GLU A 68 -20.00 14.32 -1.96
CA GLU A 68 -20.81 15.13 -1.03
C GLU A 68 -21.53 14.24 -0.02
N ILE A 69 -22.16 13.16 -0.50
CA ILE A 69 -22.85 12.19 0.36
C ILE A 69 -21.83 11.47 1.26
N ALA A 70 -20.67 11.10 0.73
CA ALA A 70 -19.62 10.45 1.51
C ALA A 70 -19.10 11.36 2.63
N ARG A 71 -18.83 12.65 2.32
CA ARG A 71 -18.40 13.65 3.30
C ARG A 71 -19.44 13.88 4.38
N GLN A 72 -20.71 14.01 4.00
CA GLN A 72 -21.82 14.16 4.96
C GLN A 72 -21.90 12.97 5.92
N LYS A 73 -21.85 11.73 5.40
CA LYS A 73 -21.87 10.50 6.23
C LYS A 73 -20.69 10.39 7.20
N LEU A 74 -19.54 10.95 6.81
CA LEU A 74 -18.32 10.94 7.62
C LEU A 74 -18.17 12.21 8.49
N ASN A 75 -19.14 13.12 8.48
CA ASN A 75 -19.08 14.43 9.15
C ASN A 75 -17.83 15.25 8.78
N ILE A 76 -17.43 15.19 7.51
CA ILE A 76 -16.30 15.97 6.99
C ILE A 76 -16.86 17.25 6.36
N ASP A 77 -16.30 18.39 6.77
CA ASP A 77 -16.61 19.69 6.16
C ASP A 77 -16.41 19.64 4.62
N PRO A 78 -17.38 20.13 3.81
CA PRO A 78 -17.28 20.14 2.35
C PRO A 78 -15.98 20.77 1.82
N GLU A 79 -15.51 21.84 2.46
CA GLU A 79 -14.35 22.62 2.02
C GLU A 79 -13.03 22.10 2.62
N MET A 80 -13.08 21.15 3.57
CA MET A 80 -11.88 20.58 4.17
C MET A 80 -11.10 19.71 3.15
N PRO A 81 -9.84 20.04 2.83
CA PRO A 81 -9.00 19.19 2.01
C PRO A 81 -8.71 17.86 2.72
N VAL A 82 -8.94 16.75 2.03
CA VAL A 82 -8.73 15.40 2.56
C VAL A 82 -7.66 14.69 1.75
N ILE A 83 -6.64 14.20 2.46
CA ILE A 83 -5.61 13.32 1.93
C ILE A 83 -5.95 11.91 2.42
N LEU A 84 -5.98 10.94 1.51
CA LEU A 84 -6.34 9.56 1.84
C LEU A 84 -5.18 8.61 1.51
N TYR A 85 -4.83 7.77 2.48
CA TYR A 85 -4.01 6.59 2.29
C TYR A 85 -4.84 5.35 2.58
N VAL A 86 -4.79 4.36 1.69
CA VAL A 86 -5.39 3.04 1.91
C VAL A 86 -4.33 1.98 1.68
N GLY A 87 -4.00 1.21 2.72
CA GLY A 87 -3.00 0.17 2.61
C GLY A 87 -2.59 -0.45 3.93
N ARG A 88 -1.73 -1.47 3.85
CA ARG A 88 -1.14 -2.09 5.04
C ARG A 88 -0.05 -1.19 5.63
N PHE A 89 0.00 -1.07 6.95
CA PHE A 89 1.15 -0.47 7.64
C PHE A 89 2.39 -1.35 7.46
N ASP A 90 3.26 -0.94 6.55
CA ASP A 90 4.52 -1.60 6.18
C ASP A 90 5.47 -0.50 5.69
N PRO A 91 6.73 -0.42 6.16
CA PRO A 91 7.66 0.65 5.78
C PRO A 91 7.80 0.84 4.26
N ARG A 92 7.67 -0.26 3.50
CA ARG A 92 7.77 -0.26 2.03
C ARG A 92 6.59 0.43 1.33
N LYS A 93 5.54 0.78 2.08
CA LYS A 93 4.37 1.51 1.58
C LYS A 93 4.53 3.04 1.69
N GLY A 94 5.65 3.53 2.22
CA GLY A 94 6.00 4.96 2.14
C GLY A 94 5.13 5.89 2.99
N ILE A 95 4.48 5.38 4.04
CA ILE A 95 3.59 6.18 4.90
C ILE A 95 4.37 7.30 5.60
N GLU A 96 5.61 7.03 6.00
CA GLU A 96 6.51 8.05 6.55
C GLU A 96 6.79 9.19 5.57
N THR A 97 7.03 8.88 4.30
CA THR A 97 7.23 9.88 3.25
C THR A 97 5.98 10.74 3.10
N LEU A 98 4.80 10.12 3.11
CA LEU A 98 3.51 10.83 3.06
C LEU A 98 3.33 11.79 4.24
N VAL A 99 3.58 11.32 5.47
CA VAL A 99 3.43 12.14 6.69
C VAL A 99 4.41 13.32 6.68
N ASN A 100 5.67 13.08 6.30
CA ASN A 100 6.66 14.16 6.15
C ASN A 100 6.28 15.17 5.07
N ALA A 101 5.69 14.72 3.96
CA ALA A 101 5.19 15.62 2.93
C ALA A 101 4.02 16.47 3.44
N CYS A 102 3.06 15.86 4.17
CA CYS A 102 1.93 16.57 4.76
C CYS A 102 2.38 17.66 5.74
N ALA A 103 3.46 17.43 6.50
CA ALA A 103 4.04 18.42 7.42
C ALA A 103 4.49 19.72 6.69
N ARG A 104 4.75 19.65 5.38
CA ARG A 104 5.17 20.80 4.56
C ARG A 104 4.00 21.52 3.89
N LEU A 105 2.79 20.97 3.97
CA LEU A 105 1.60 21.55 3.34
C LEU A 105 0.99 22.62 4.25
N PRO A 106 0.59 23.79 3.69
CA PRO A 106 -0.16 24.78 4.44
C PRO A 106 -1.51 24.20 4.89
N ALA A 107 -1.91 24.51 6.12
CA ALA A 107 -3.22 24.16 6.66
C ALA A 107 -4.34 25.02 6.00
N PRO A 108 -5.61 24.55 5.99
CA PRO A 108 -6.14 23.34 6.63
C PRO A 108 -6.07 22.08 5.74
N TRP A 109 -6.00 20.90 6.37
CA TRP A 109 -6.16 19.59 5.74
C TRP A 109 -6.33 18.49 6.80
N LEU A 110 -6.90 17.34 6.40
CA LEU A 110 -6.93 16.09 7.18
C LEU A 110 -6.30 14.94 6.39
N LEU A 111 -5.51 14.11 7.08
CA LEU A 111 -4.92 12.88 6.53
C LEU A 111 -5.61 11.67 7.14
N TYR A 112 -6.31 10.89 6.33
CA TYR A 112 -6.89 9.60 6.71
C TYR A 112 -5.94 8.46 6.35
N LEU A 113 -5.49 7.73 7.36
CA LEU A 113 -4.69 6.52 7.21
C LEU A 113 -5.59 5.29 7.44
N VAL A 114 -6.03 4.67 6.34
CA VAL A 114 -6.89 3.49 6.33
C VAL A 114 -6.06 2.23 6.19
N GLY A 115 -6.16 1.35 7.18
CA GLY A 115 -5.37 0.13 7.24
C GLY A 115 -5.55 -0.61 8.56
N GLY A 116 -5.66 -1.93 8.49
CA GLY A 116 -5.64 -2.75 9.69
C GLY A 116 -4.23 -2.91 10.26
N SER A 117 -4.13 -3.03 11.58
CA SER A 117 -2.95 -3.57 12.26
C SER A 117 -3.36 -4.79 13.08
N ARG A 118 -2.48 -5.78 13.16
CA ARG A 118 -2.70 -6.99 13.97
C ARG A 118 -1.91 -6.86 15.26
N SER A 119 -2.55 -7.15 16.39
CA SER A 119 -1.89 -7.11 17.70
C SER A 119 -0.61 -7.94 17.69
N GLY A 120 0.52 -7.34 18.09
CA GLY A 120 1.84 -7.99 18.10
C GLY A 120 2.50 -8.16 16.72
N GLY A 121 1.85 -7.76 15.63
CA GLY A 121 2.39 -7.82 14.27
C GLY A 121 3.30 -6.65 13.93
N SER A 122 4.12 -6.82 12.89
CA SER A 122 4.97 -5.75 12.33
C SER A 122 4.16 -4.54 11.83
N ASP A 123 2.91 -4.76 11.45
CA ASP A 123 1.97 -3.71 11.04
C ASP A 123 1.54 -2.83 12.22
N CYS A 124 1.36 -3.40 13.42
CA CYS A 124 1.12 -2.65 14.65
C CYS A 124 2.32 -1.78 15.03
N GLN A 125 3.54 -2.35 14.96
CA GLN A 125 4.78 -1.61 15.22
C GLN A 125 4.93 -0.43 14.26
N GLU A 126 4.70 -0.65 12.96
CA GLU A 126 4.77 0.44 11.97
C GLU A 126 3.70 1.50 12.21
N GLN A 127 2.46 1.12 12.53
CA GLN A 127 1.42 2.09 12.86
C GLN A 127 1.79 2.95 14.08
N GLN A 128 2.37 2.34 15.13
CA GLN A 128 2.84 3.07 16.31
C GLN A 128 3.97 4.04 15.96
N ARG A 129 4.93 3.62 15.12
CA ARG A 129 6.02 4.46 14.64
C ARG A 129 5.50 5.67 13.85
N ILE A 130 4.54 5.47 12.96
CA ILE A 130 3.90 6.56 12.19
C ILE A 130 3.11 7.50 13.11
N ARG A 131 2.42 6.96 14.12
CA ARG A 131 1.71 7.78 15.13
C ARG A 131 2.69 8.66 15.90
N PHE A 132 3.83 8.10 16.33
CA PHE A 132 4.87 8.86 17.01
C PHE A 132 5.44 9.97 16.11
N LEU A 133 5.73 9.67 14.84
CA LEU A 133 6.17 10.67 13.86
C LEU A 133 5.15 11.82 13.72
N GLY A 134 3.85 11.51 13.61
CA GLY A 134 2.79 12.51 13.57
C GLY A 134 2.79 13.42 14.80
N LYS A 135 3.03 12.89 16.00
CA LYS A 135 3.17 13.69 17.23
C LYS A 135 4.40 14.60 17.18
N THR A 136 5.56 14.06 16.80
CA THR A 136 6.82 14.82 16.69
C THR A 136 6.70 16.00 15.72
N LEU A 137 5.91 15.84 14.65
CA LEU A 137 5.67 16.88 13.65
C LEU A 137 4.49 17.80 14.00
N GLY A 138 3.84 17.63 15.16
CA GLY A 138 2.70 18.46 15.58
C GLY A 138 1.42 18.23 14.76
N LEU A 139 1.27 17.05 14.14
CA LEU A 139 0.16 16.70 13.25
C LEU A 139 -0.92 15.83 13.91
N GLU A 140 -0.86 15.62 15.23
CA GLU A 140 -1.74 14.66 15.93
C GLU A 140 -3.23 14.94 15.72
N SER A 141 -3.64 16.21 15.63
CA SER A 141 -5.03 16.61 15.38
C SER A 141 -5.47 16.48 13.92
N ARG A 142 -4.55 16.23 12.99
CA ARG A 142 -4.82 16.18 11.54
C ARG A 142 -4.70 14.78 10.94
N ILE A 143 -4.08 13.84 11.65
CA ILE A 143 -3.91 12.45 11.18
C ILE A 143 -4.92 11.53 11.87
N ILE A 144 -5.80 10.95 11.06
CA ILE A 144 -6.88 10.08 11.51
C ILE A 144 -6.55 8.64 11.12
N PHE A 145 -6.34 7.79 12.12
CA PHE A 145 -6.16 6.35 11.92
C PHE A 145 -7.52 5.66 12.02
N THR A 146 -8.05 5.20 10.89
CA THR A 146 -9.40 4.58 10.87
C THR A 146 -9.40 3.11 11.27
N GLY A 147 -8.24 2.46 11.21
CA GLY A 147 -8.13 1.01 11.37
C GLY A 147 -8.57 0.28 10.09
N ARG A 148 -8.98 -0.98 10.26
CA ARG A 148 -9.48 -1.80 9.15
C ARG A 148 -10.93 -1.39 8.82
N VAL A 149 -11.15 -0.99 7.58
CA VAL A 149 -12.50 -0.81 7.01
C VAL A 149 -12.87 -2.06 6.21
N SER A 150 -14.11 -2.53 6.35
CA SER A 150 -14.61 -3.69 5.60
C SER A 150 -14.79 -3.35 4.13
N GLN A 151 -14.49 -4.32 3.27
CA GLN A 151 -14.85 -4.28 1.86
C GLN A 151 -16.18 -5.05 1.73
N THR A 152 -17.29 -4.33 1.78
CA THR A 152 -18.67 -4.86 1.61
C THR A 152 -19.27 -4.32 0.34
#